data_AF-A0A1G8JWE4-F1
#
_entry.id   AF-A0A1G8JWE4-F1
#
_cell.length_a   1.000
_cell.length_b   1.000
_cell.length_c   1.000
_cell.angle_alpha   90.00
_cell.angle_beta   90.00
_cell.angle_gamma   90.00
#
_symmetry.space_group_name_H-M   'P 1'
#
loop_
_entity.id
_entity.type
_entity.pdbx_description
1 polymer ?
#
loop_
_entity_poly.entity_id
_entity_poly.type
_entity_poly.pdbx_seq_one_letter_code
_entity_poly.pdbx_strand_id
1 'polypeptide(L)'
;MKKVGTCTIEHSKIMLNNEIIFETPTENFSDFVKEAYKSLELNYPKFHKMDNLSKLAFLASEMILKNQDNSRTAIVFANKSSSLDTDFKYQESINSQKNYFPSPAVFVYTLPNICVGEISIRHKMQTENAFFVLDEFDEEFLNNYSEQILQSGKAYKVLCGWVELYQESYKAFVYLLTL
;
A
#
# COMPACT_ATOMS: atom_id res chain seq x y z
N MET A 1 -17.31 14.64 -5.49
CA MET A 1 -16.32 13.56 -5.42
C MET A 1 -16.93 12.24 -5.83
N LYS A 2 -16.20 11.46 -6.63
CA LYS A 2 -16.63 10.15 -7.13
C LYS A 2 -15.51 9.11 -7.00
N LYS A 3 -15.83 7.92 -6.50
CA LYS A 3 -14.95 6.75 -6.59
C LYS A 3 -15.05 6.15 -8.00
N VAL A 4 -13.93 6.06 -8.71
CA VAL A 4 -13.86 5.54 -10.09
C VAL A 4 -13.20 4.17 -10.20
N GLY A 5 -12.63 3.67 -9.10
CA GLY A 5 -12.10 2.32 -8.97
C GLY A 5 -11.87 1.98 -7.51
N THR A 6 -12.04 0.71 -7.14
CA THR A 6 -11.84 0.21 -5.78
C THR A 6 -11.12 -1.13 -5.82
N CYS A 7 -10.19 -1.35 -4.90
CA CYS A 7 -9.51 -2.61 -4.72
C CYS A 7 -9.48 -2.97 -3.24
N THR A 8 -9.86 -4.20 -2.93
CA THR A 8 -9.79 -4.76 -1.58
C THR A 8 -8.89 -5.98 -1.59
N ILE A 9 -7.99 -6.05 -0.61
CA ILE A 9 -7.15 -7.21 -0.35
C ILE A 9 -7.30 -7.60 1.11
N GLU A 10 -7.83 -8.80 1.36
CA GLU A 10 -7.93 -9.43 2.68
C GLU A 10 -8.19 -10.93 2.47
N HIS A 11 -7.88 -11.78 3.46
CA HIS A 11 -8.15 -13.23 3.40
C HIS A 11 -7.67 -13.91 2.10
N SER A 12 -6.45 -13.59 1.68
CA SER A 12 -5.79 -14.15 0.49
C SER A 12 -6.58 -14.00 -0.81
N LYS A 13 -7.36 -12.92 -0.87
CA LYS A 13 -8.24 -12.55 -1.98
C LYS A 13 -7.94 -11.12 -2.42
N ILE A 14 -7.98 -10.90 -3.73
CA ILE A 14 -7.90 -9.58 -4.34
C ILE A 14 -9.18 -9.36 -5.13
N MET A 15 -9.92 -8.32 -4.74
CA MET A 15 -11.12 -7.88 -5.43
C MET A 15 -10.85 -6.53 -6.09
N LEU A 16 -11.24 -6.38 -7.36
CA LEU A 16 -11.20 -5.12 -8.09
C LEU A 16 -12.64 -4.81 -8.53
N ASN A 17 -13.19 -3.68 -8.09
CA ASN A 17 -14.58 -3.29 -8.35
C ASN A 17 -15.60 -4.41 -8.02
N ASN A 18 -15.40 -5.07 -6.88
CA ASN A 18 -16.19 -6.20 -6.37
C ASN A 18 -16.08 -7.51 -7.17
N GLU A 19 -15.20 -7.59 -8.16
CA GLU A 19 -14.88 -8.83 -8.86
C GLU A 19 -13.60 -9.45 -8.32
N ILE A 20 -13.63 -10.75 -8.04
CA ILE A 20 -12.45 -11.50 -7.60
C ILE A 20 -11.52 -11.67 -8.80
N ILE A 21 -10.32 -11.10 -8.72
CA ILE A 21 -9.30 -11.22 -9.77
C ILE A 21 -8.19 -12.19 -9.39
N PHE A 22 -8.06 -12.51 -8.11
CA PHE A 22 -7.13 -13.51 -7.59
C PHE A 22 -7.58 -14.00 -6.22
N GLU A 23 -7.47 -15.30 -5.98
CA GLU A 23 -7.71 -15.96 -4.70
C GLU A 23 -6.85 -17.21 -4.61
N THR A 24 -6.39 -17.54 -3.41
CA THR A 24 -5.59 -18.75 -3.14
C THR A 24 -5.93 -19.31 -1.76
N PRO A 25 -5.86 -20.64 -1.53
CA PRO A 25 -6.06 -21.23 -0.21
C PRO A 25 -4.93 -20.93 0.78
N THR A 26 -3.83 -20.30 0.35
CA THR A 26 -2.69 -19.95 1.19
C THR A 26 -3.11 -19.02 2.34
N GLU A 27 -2.77 -19.37 3.58
CA GLU A 27 -3.16 -18.58 4.75
C GLU A 27 -2.17 -17.47 5.09
N ASN A 28 -0.87 -17.69 4.84
CA ASN A 28 0.16 -16.72 5.20
C ASN A 28 0.31 -15.63 4.13
N PHE A 29 0.53 -14.39 4.58
CA PHE A 29 0.64 -13.23 3.70
C PHE A 29 1.83 -13.34 2.73
N SER A 30 2.98 -13.85 3.23
CA SER A 30 4.22 -13.94 2.46
C SER A 30 4.09 -14.78 1.19
N ASP A 31 3.35 -15.86 1.24
CA ASP A 31 3.17 -16.77 0.11
C ASP A 31 2.01 -16.31 -0.78
N PHE A 32 0.91 -15.83 -0.17
CA PHE A 32 -0.17 -15.15 -0.89
C PHE A 32 0.35 -14.05 -1.81
N VAL A 33 1.18 -13.15 -1.29
CA VAL A 33 1.67 -11.99 -2.04
C VAL A 33 2.64 -12.37 -3.17
N LYS A 34 3.39 -13.46 -3.01
CA LYS A 34 4.26 -14.02 -4.07
C LYS A 34 3.44 -14.69 -5.17
N GLU A 35 2.43 -15.47 -4.80
CA GLU A 35 1.54 -16.13 -5.75
C GLU A 35 0.75 -15.09 -6.55
N ALA A 36 0.18 -14.08 -5.88
CA ALA A 36 -0.51 -12.98 -6.52
C ALA A 36 0.40 -12.23 -7.49
N TYR A 37 1.61 -11.87 -7.07
CA TYR A 37 2.60 -11.19 -7.93
C TYR A 37 2.90 -12.00 -9.21
N LYS A 38 3.06 -13.32 -9.08
CA LYS A 38 3.31 -14.22 -10.21
C LYS A 38 2.10 -14.36 -11.11
N SER A 39 0.92 -14.62 -10.54
CA SER A 39 -0.32 -14.85 -11.29
C SER A 39 -0.81 -13.60 -12.02
N LEU A 40 -0.52 -12.41 -11.49
CA LEU A 40 -0.92 -11.13 -12.07
C LEU A 40 0.16 -10.54 -12.99
N GLU A 41 1.28 -11.25 -13.19
CA GLU A 41 2.37 -10.90 -14.12
C GLU A 41 2.90 -9.46 -13.94
N LEU A 42 3.07 -9.01 -12.69
CA LEU A 42 3.36 -7.59 -12.38
C LEU A 42 4.74 -7.11 -12.85
N ASN A 43 5.68 -8.03 -13.09
CA ASN A 43 6.99 -7.77 -13.71
C ASN A 43 7.75 -6.55 -13.13
N TYR A 44 7.73 -6.39 -11.80
CA TYR A 44 8.39 -5.29 -11.10
C TYR A 44 9.39 -5.81 -10.05
N PRO A 45 10.67 -5.99 -10.39
CA PRO A 45 11.65 -6.66 -9.54
C PRO A 45 11.85 -6.03 -8.15
N LYS A 46 11.62 -4.72 -8.00
CA LYS A 46 11.70 -4.03 -6.70
C LYS A 46 10.70 -4.57 -5.68
N PHE A 47 9.56 -5.11 -6.12
CA PHE A 47 8.55 -5.73 -5.27
C PHE A 47 9.15 -6.78 -4.31
N HIS A 48 10.12 -7.56 -4.76
CA HIS A 48 10.73 -8.60 -3.92
C HIS A 48 11.53 -8.03 -2.73
N LYS A 49 11.99 -6.78 -2.82
CA LYS A 49 12.76 -6.10 -1.78
C LYS A 49 11.89 -5.30 -0.81
N MET A 50 10.60 -5.13 -1.10
CA MET A 50 9.66 -4.42 -0.26
C MET A 50 9.34 -5.19 1.02
N ASP A 51 9.07 -4.46 2.10
CA ASP A 51 8.46 -5.04 3.29
C ASP A 51 6.99 -5.43 3.02
N ASN A 52 6.36 -6.09 4.00
CA ASN A 52 5.03 -6.66 3.79
C ASN A 52 3.96 -5.57 3.62
N LEU A 53 4.05 -4.46 4.36
CA LEU A 53 3.14 -3.33 4.23
C LEU A 53 3.25 -2.70 2.83
N SER A 54 4.47 -2.45 2.35
CA SER A 54 4.66 -1.89 1.01
C SER A 54 4.23 -2.84 -0.10
N LYS A 55 4.42 -4.16 0.06
CA LYS A 55 3.90 -5.15 -0.90
C LYS A 55 2.37 -5.12 -0.96
N LEU A 56 1.70 -5.04 0.18
CA LEU A 56 0.24 -4.95 0.27
C LEU A 56 -0.27 -3.67 -0.41
N ALA A 57 0.31 -2.52 -0.05
CA ALA A 57 -0.01 -1.22 -0.64
C ALA A 57 0.20 -1.22 -2.17
N PHE A 58 1.36 -1.71 -2.62
CA PHE A 58 1.73 -1.80 -4.03
C PHE A 58 0.72 -2.66 -4.79
N LEU A 59 0.40 -3.85 -4.28
CA LEU A 59 -0.47 -4.79 -4.96
C LEU A 59 -1.88 -4.21 -5.15
N ALA A 60 -2.48 -3.63 -4.11
CA ALA A 60 -3.79 -3.01 -4.19
C ALA A 60 -3.80 -1.80 -5.15
N SER A 61 -2.75 -0.99 -5.10
CA SER A 61 -2.61 0.20 -5.95
C SER A 61 -2.42 -0.16 -7.42
N GLU A 62 -1.58 -1.14 -7.72
CA GLU A 62 -1.29 -1.57 -9.09
C GLU A 62 -2.56 -2.13 -9.77
N MET A 63 -3.49 -2.73 -9.03
CA MET A 63 -4.75 -3.21 -9.63
C MET A 63 -5.61 -2.09 -10.20
N ILE A 64 -5.54 -0.90 -9.61
CA ILE A 64 -6.27 0.30 -10.03
C ILE A 64 -5.46 1.08 -11.07
N LEU A 65 -4.15 1.21 -10.83
CA LEU A 65 -3.29 2.16 -11.53
C LEU A 65 -2.59 1.60 -12.77
N LYS A 66 -2.49 0.27 -12.90
CA LYS A 66 -1.82 -0.36 -14.05
C LYS A 66 -2.45 0.12 -15.36
N ASN A 67 -1.61 0.34 -16.36
CA ASN A 67 -2.00 0.77 -17.71
C ASN A 67 -2.67 2.16 -17.80
N GLN A 68 -2.55 3.01 -16.77
CA GLN A 68 -3.05 4.39 -16.78
C GLN A 68 -1.91 5.41 -16.70
N ASP A 69 -2.15 6.63 -17.20
CA ASP A 69 -1.32 7.78 -16.86
C ASP A 69 -1.70 8.27 -15.45
N ASN A 70 -0.70 8.26 -14.57
CA ASN A 70 -0.86 8.63 -13.17
C ASN A 70 0.00 9.85 -12.79
N SER A 71 0.58 10.56 -13.76
CA SER A 71 1.41 11.76 -13.55
C SER A 71 0.74 12.86 -12.71
N ARG A 72 -0.60 12.92 -12.73
CA ARG A 72 -1.44 13.87 -11.99
C ARG A 72 -2.26 13.20 -10.88
N THR A 73 -1.75 12.13 -10.27
CA THR A 73 -2.44 11.35 -9.24
C THR A 73 -1.72 11.44 -7.90
N ALA A 74 -2.33 12.11 -6.93
CA ALA A 74 -1.84 12.13 -5.55
C ALA A 74 -2.15 10.82 -4.82
N ILE A 75 -1.50 10.58 -3.69
CA ILE A 75 -1.74 9.41 -2.84
C ILE A 75 -2.00 9.85 -1.41
N VAL A 76 -3.07 9.35 -0.80
CA VAL A 76 -3.47 9.64 0.58
C VAL A 76 -3.84 8.33 1.27
N PHE A 77 -2.89 7.73 1.97
CA PHE A 77 -3.10 6.47 2.68
C PHE A 77 -3.16 6.66 4.18
N ALA A 78 -3.80 5.71 4.87
CA ALA A 78 -3.80 5.64 6.31
C ALA A 78 -3.73 4.20 6.79
N ASN A 79 -3.26 4.03 8.03
CA ASN A 79 -3.37 2.77 8.76
C ASN A 79 -3.38 3.02 10.27
N LYS A 80 -3.48 1.96 11.06
CA LYS A 80 -3.41 2.00 12.51
C LYS A 80 -2.03 1.67 13.05
N SER A 81 -1.41 0.62 12.51
CA SER A 81 -0.20 0.06 13.11
C SER A 81 1.09 0.68 12.58
N SER A 82 1.04 1.74 11.76
CA SER A 82 2.24 2.31 11.15
C SER A 82 3.03 1.19 10.42
N SER A 83 4.34 1.07 10.67
CA SER A 83 5.23 0.02 10.19
C SER A 83 5.51 -1.07 11.23
N LEU A 84 4.65 -1.25 12.24
CA LEU A 84 4.92 -2.06 13.44
C LEU A 84 5.46 -3.47 13.15
N ASP A 85 4.93 -4.15 12.12
CA ASP A 85 5.42 -5.47 11.71
C ASP A 85 6.92 -5.45 11.33
N THR A 86 7.32 -4.44 10.57
CA THR A 86 8.71 -4.21 10.17
C THR A 86 9.54 -3.70 11.35
N ASP A 87 8.98 -2.86 12.21
CA ASP A 87 9.65 -2.33 13.39
C ASP A 87 10.08 -3.46 14.34
N PHE A 88 9.18 -4.42 14.62
CA PHE A 88 9.52 -5.60 15.43
C PHE A 88 10.65 -6.42 14.80
N LYS A 89 10.55 -6.74 13.51
CA LYS A 89 11.58 -7.51 12.79
C LYS A 89 12.94 -6.81 12.82
N TYR A 90 12.95 -5.49 12.66
CA TYR A 90 14.17 -4.69 12.71
C TYR A 90 14.74 -4.68 14.13
N GLN A 91 13.91 -4.48 15.16
CA GLN A 91 14.34 -4.50 16.56
C GLN A 91 14.91 -5.87 16.98
N GLU A 92 14.33 -6.98 16.52
CA GLU A 92 14.88 -8.32 16.75
C GLU A 92 16.28 -8.50 16.16
N SER A 93 16.53 -7.93 14.97
CA SER A 93 17.85 -7.94 14.33
C SER A 93 18.92 -7.17 15.11
N ILE A 94 18.51 -6.20 15.93
CA ILE A 94 19.37 -5.43 16.84
C ILE A 94 19.58 -6.18 18.16
N ASN A 95 18.52 -6.77 18.71
CA ASN A 95 18.56 -7.43 20.02
C ASN A 95 19.38 -8.73 20.01
N SER A 96 19.46 -9.40 18.86
CA SER A 96 20.17 -10.67 18.75
C SER A 96 21.69 -10.48 18.74
N GLN A 97 22.35 -10.66 19.89
CA GLN A 97 23.82 -10.59 19.99
C GLN A 97 24.54 -11.63 19.11
N LYS A 98 23.91 -12.79 18.85
CA LYS A 98 24.46 -13.84 17.97
C LYS A 98 24.19 -13.57 16.48
N ASN A 99 23.14 -12.84 16.15
CA ASN A 99 22.73 -12.51 14.79
C ASN A 99 22.56 -10.98 14.62
N TYR A 100 23.54 -10.19 15.07
CA TYR A 100 23.49 -8.73 14.99
C TYR A 100 23.72 -8.27 13.55
N PHE A 101 22.64 -8.14 12.79
CA PHE A 101 22.67 -7.78 11.36
C PHE A 101 21.59 -6.76 10.99
N PRO A 102 21.52 -5.58 11.65
CA PRO A 102 20.60 -4.54 11.24
C PRO A 102 20.96 -4.02 9.84
N SER A 103 20.05 -4.18 8.88
CA SER A 103 20.26 -3.76 7.50
C SER A 103 19.71 -2.35 7.27
N PRO A 104 20.50 -1.40 6.73
CA PRO A 104 20.00 -0.07 6.35
C PRO A 104 18.85 -0.13 5.33
N ALA A 105 18.81 -1.16 4.49
CA ALA A 105 17.74 -1.35 3.52
C ALA A 105 16.43 -1.82 4.14
N VAL A 106 16.47 -2.41 5.34
CA VAL A 106 15.27 -2.77 6.12
C VAL A 106 14.83 -1.59 6.98
N PHE A 107 15.79 -0.82 7.53
CA PHE A 107 15.52 0.37 8.33
C PHE A 107 14.60 1.37 7.63
N VAL A 108 14.76 1.60 6.32
CA VAL A 108 13.88 2.55 5.61
C VAL A 108 12.40 2.14 5.72
N TYR A 109 12.09 0.84 5.73
CA TYR A 109 10.73 0.34 5.84
C TYR A 109 10.14 0.42 7.27
N THR A 110 10.91 0.89 8.26
CA THR A 110 10.36 1.28 9.58
C THR A 110 9.69 2.66 9.52
N LEU A 111 9.43 3.17 8.32
CA LEU A 111 8.67 4.38 8.07
C LEU A 111 7.44 3.99 7.24
N PRO A 112 6.20 4.19 7.75
CA PRO A 112 5.00 3.68 7.09
C PRO A 112 4.73 4.35 5.74
N ASN A 113 5.19 5.59 5.57
CA ASN A 113 5.01 6.36 4.33
C ASN A 113 5.86 5.86 3.16
N ILE A 114 6.83 4.95 3.37
CA ILE A 114 7.62 4.38 2.28
C ILE A 114 6.75 3.62 1.28
N CYS A 115 5.66 2.98 1.73
CA CYS A 115 4.77 2.27 0.82
C CYS A 115 4.19 3.20 -0.27
N VAL A 116 3.84 4.44 0.10
CA VAL A 116 3.39 5.48 -0.83
C VAL A 116 4.52 5.91 -1.76
N GLY A 117 5.74 6.04 -1.23
CA GLY A 117 6.94 6.34 -2.02
C GLY A 117 7.23 5.29 -3.10
N GLU A 118 7.11 4.00 -2.77
CA GLU A 118 7.31 2.89 -3.72
C GLU A 118 6.28 2.93 -4.87
N ILE A 119 5.01 3.23 -4.57
CA ILE A 119 3.96 3.41 -5.59
C ILE A 119 4.28 4.61 -6.48
N SER A 120 4.70 5.74 -5.90
CA SER A 120 5.07 6.92 -6.68
C SER A 120 6.27 6.67 -7.58
N ILE A 121 7.27 5.92 -7.12
CA ILE A 121 8.42 5.53 -7.94
C ILE A 121 7.97 4.63 -9.10
N ARG A 122 7.10 3.65 -8.84
CA ARG A 122 6.54 2.74 -9.85
C ARG A 122 5.79 3.48 -10.96
N HIS A 123 5.04 4.51 -10.62
CA HIS A 123 4.18 5.26 -11.55
C HIS A 123 4.72 6.65 -11.94
N LYS A 124 5.94 7.00 -11.52
CA LYS A 124 6.58 8.31 -11.76
C LYS A 124 5.72 9.49 -11.32
N MET A 125 5.02 9.34 -10.20
CA MET A 125 4.19 10.42 -9.64
C MET A 125 5.07 11.47 -8.97
N GLN A 126 4.73 12.74 -9.18
CA GLN A 126 5.41 13.90 -8.57
C GLN A 126 4.44 14.83 -7.83
N THR A 127 3.20 14.37 -7.65
CA THR A 127 2.13 15.04 -6.91
C THR A 127 2.26 14.77 -5.41
N GLU A 128 1.31 15.29 -4.63
CA GLU A 128 1.31 15.13 -3.19
C GLU A 128 1.12 13.67 -2.74
N ASN A 129 1.85 13.31 -1.69
CA ASN A 129 1.85 12.02 -1.05
C ASN A 129 1.68 12.22 0.46
N ALA A 130 0.63 11.64 1.04
CA ALA A 130 0.39 11.68 2.48
C ALA A 130 0.13 10.27 3.03
N PHE A 131 0.64 10.03 4.24
CA PHE A 131 0.37 8.81 5.00
C PHE A 131 -0.01 9.20 6.43
N PHE A 132 -1.16 8.73 6.89
CA PHE A 132 -1.69 9.03 8.22
C PHE A 132 -1.72 7.79 9.11
N VAL A 133 -1.53 8.00 10.41
CA VAL A 133 -1.76 6.95 11.43
C VAL A 133 -3.03 7.34 12.20
N LEU A 134 -4.06 6.52 12.11
CA LEU A 134 -5.40 6.75 12.64
C LEU A 134 -5.84 5.54 13.48
N ASP A 135 -6.73 5.74 14.46
CA ASP A 135 -7.19 4.64 15.32
C ASP A 135 -8.07 3.61 14.59
N GLU A 136 -8.77 4.06 13.55
CA GLU A 136 -9.66 3.28 12.69
C GLU A 136 -9.74 3.87 11.28
N PHE A 137 -10.38 3.13 10.37
CA PHE A 137 -10.63 3.61 9.02
C PHE A 137 -11.64 4.76 9.03
N ASP A 138 -11.16 5.95 8.66
CA ASP A 138 -11.97 7.15 8.52
C ASP A 138 -12.04 7.57 7.05
N GLU A 139 -13.09 7.12 6.36
CA GLU A 139 -13.30 7.47 4.95
C GLU A 139 -13.59 8.97 4.76
N GLU A 140 -14.28 9.59 5.71
CA GLU A 140 -14.64 11.00 5.64
C GLU A 140 -13.37 11.87 5.70
N PHE A 141 -12.46 11.57 6.62
CA PHE A 141 -11.16 12.22 6.72
C PHE A 141 -10.36 12.09 5.41
N LEU A 142 -10.23 10.86 4.88
CA LEU A 142 -9.49 10.62 3.64
C LEU A 142 -10.09 11.38 2.45
N ASN A 143 -11.42 11.36 2.33
CA ASN A 143 -12.15 12.08 1.29
C ASN A 143 -11.96 13.60 1.43
N ASN A 144 -12.12 14.15 2.62
CA ASN A 144 -11.98 15.59 2.88
C ASN A 144 -10.56 16.10 2.60
N TYR A 145 -9.52 15.36 3.03
CA TYR A 145 -8.14 15.70 2.72
C TYR A 145 -7.87 15.66 1.20
N SER A 146 -8.38 14.62 0.54
CA SER A 146 -8.22 14.44 -0.91
C SER A 146 -8.96 15.50 -1.72
N GLU A 147 -10.12 15.96 -1.25
CA GLU A 147 -10.88 17.04 -1.87
C GLU A 147 -10.06 18.32 -1.95
N GLN A 148 -9.34 18.68 -0.88
CA GLN A 148 -8.49 19.87 -0.85
C GLN A 148 -7.37 19.78 -1.90
N ILE A 149 -6.75 18.61 -2.06
CA ILE A 149 -5.73 18.37 -3.10
C ILE A 149 -6.34 18.57 -4.49
N LEU A 150 -7.51 17.97 -4.74
CA LEU A 150 -8.19 18.06 -6.03
C LEU A 150 -8.62 19.49 -6.37
N GLN A 151 -9.23 20.20 -5.42
CA GLN A 151 -9.66 21.59 -5.57
C GLN A 151 -8.48 22.55 -5.79
N SER A 152 -7.30 22.24 -5.24
CA SER A 152 -6.09 23.03 -5.48
C SER A 152 -5.56 22.93 -6.92
N GLY A 153 -6.04 21.97 -7.72
CA GLY A 153 -5.58 21.72 -9.08
C GLY A 153 -4.17 21.12 -9.16
N LYS A 154 -3.57 20.70 -8.04
CA LYS A 154 -2.26 20.04 -8.01
C LYS A 154 -2.30 18.60 -8.52
N ALA A 155 -3.43 17.92 -8.32
CA ALA A 155 -3.72 16.58 -8.86
C ALA A 155 -5.15 16.52 -9.39
N TYR A 156 -5.43 15.60 -10.31
CA TYR A 156 -6.77 15.36 -10.88
C TYR A 156 -7.41 14.07 -10.38
N LYS A 157 -6.60 13.21 -9.78
CA LYS A 157 -7.01 11.97 -9.14
C LYS A 157 -6.31 11.88 -7.78
N VAL A 158 -6.93 11.22 -6.82
CA VAL A 158 -6.27 10.84 -5.56
C VAL A 158 -6.49 9.36 -5.30
N LEU A 159 -5.42 8.60 -5.19
CA LEU A 159 -5.47 7.23 -4.71
C LEU A 159 -5.55 7.26 -3.18
N CYS A 160 -6.70 6.95 -2.64
CA CYS A 160 -6.98 6.94 -1.22
C CYS A 160 -6.98 5.51 -0.70
N GLY A 161 -6.66 5.29 0.57
CA GLY A 161 -6.84 3.95 1.09
C GLY A 161 -6.46 3.72 2.53
N TRP A 162 -7.03 2.65 3.07
CA TRP A 162 -6.61 2.01 4.31
C TRP A 162 -5.68 0.86 3.97
N VAL A 163 -4.45 0.86 4.47
CA VAL A 163 -3.49 -0.23 4.24
C VAL A 163 -2.87 -0.66 5.56
N GLU A 164 -3.45 -1.69 6.15
CA GLU A 164 -3.09 -2.18 7.48
C GLU A 164 -2.46 -3.56 7.38
N LEU A 165 -1.36 -3.75 8.08
CA LEU A 165 -0.69 -5.05 8.19
C LEU A 165 0.04 -5.16 9.52
N TYR A 166 -0.32 -6.18 10.29
CA TYR A 166 0.42 -6.62 11.46
C TYR A 166 0.38 -8.15 11.55
N GLN A 167 1.55 -8.78 11.45
CA GLN A 167 1.67 -10.23 11.37
C GLN A 167 0.84 -10.78 10.18
N GLU A 168 -0.06 -11.72 10.43
CA GLU A 168 -0.95 -12.31 9.41
C GLU A 168 -2.30 -11.59 9.31
N SER A 169 -2.54 -10.56 10.12
CA SER A 169 -3.71 -9.69 9.96
C SER A 169 -3.37 -8.58 8.98
N TYR A 170 -4.03 -8.59 7.82
CA TYR A 170 -3.83 -7.56 6.81
C TYR A 170 -5.13 -7.19 6.11
N LYS A 171 -5.23 -5.92 5.75
CA LYS A 171 -6.32 -5.38 4.93
C LYS A 171 -5.83 -4.19 4.13
N ALA A 172 -5.99 -4.26 2.82
CA ALA A 172 -5.97 -3.07 1.97
C ALA A 172 -7.39 -2.78 1.47
N PHE A 173 -7.84 -1.55 1.64
CA PHE A 173 -8.98 -1.00 0.92
C PHE A 173 -8.53 0.29 0.26
N VAL A 174 -8.30 0.23 -1.04
CA VAL A 174 -7.75 1.34 -1.84
C VAL A 174 -8.78 1.74 -2.89
N TYR A 175 -8.95 3.03 -3.12
CA TYR A 175 -9.88 3.54 -4.11
C TYR A 175 -9.37 4.82 -4.77
N LEU A 176 -9.80 5.03 -6.02
CA LEU A 176 -9.41 6.19 -6.81
C LEU A 176 -10.54 7.23 -6.78
N LEU A 177 -10.23 8.42 -6.27
CA LEU A 177 -11.14 9.56 -6.22
C LEU A 177 -10.88 10.54 -7.35
N THR A 178 -11.96 11.12 -7.86
CA THR A 178 -11.97 12.34 -8.68
C THR A 178 -12.98 13.32 -8.09
N LEU A 179 -12.95 14.57 -8.55
CA LEU A 179 -14.05 15.52 -8.31
C LEU A 179 -15.39 14.93 -8.80
#